data_AF-A0A9N8YPJ2-F1
#
_entry.id   AF-A0A9N8YPJ2-F1
#
_cell.length_a   1.000
_cell.length_b   1.000
_cell.length_c   1.000
_cell.angle_alpha   90.00
_cell.angle_beta   90.00
_cell.angle_gamma   90.00
#
_symmetry.space_group_name_H-M   'P 1'
#
loop_
_entity.id
_entity.type
_entity.pdbx_description
1 polymer ?
#
loop_
_entity_poly.entity_id
_entity_poly.type
_entity_poly.pdbx_seq_one_letter_code
_entity_poly.pdbx_strand_id
1 'polypeptide(L)'
;MALTSPSSLLNYEEYINNWENLCDNFYTENNELIGSVISLVEFAIRSDGEVKINWAIIDKINDGSAAKITQLLAQIGFINDVMVYPEYYESYLATKRKVRSDWHKKKAAELLQEFDRLLHSTIAQYTPLHRRSELQTFLNQYKSSVGASPFIKGLWRTLQLQVNHENLVSWTFLDDIFTQNEPDFMRASVNLLINVLGFTHTIQVADESGQQASLRTWYLNNTLSDHEIKSLVKLFPKDNITDNVRATGTIDLSSQLRSSEAVNNSKSTIAHLISLPIKIVTFCLNTLRSCVNFCFGIFSWRKKNEFQT
;
A
#
# COMPACT_ATOMS: atom_id res chain seq x y z
N MET A 1 -12.92 -41.93 -41.99
CA MET A 1 -12.22 -41.06 -41.04
C MET A 1 -11.24 -41.95 -40.30
N ALA A 2 -9.94 -41.74 -40.51
CA ALA A 2 -8.90 -42.63 -40.03
C ALA A 2 -8.78 -42.54 -38.51
N LEU A 3 -8.91 -43.69 -37.85
CA LEU A 3 -8.53 -43.90 -36.45
C LEU A 3 -7.01 -43.73 -36.38
N THR A 4 -6.56 -42.61 -35.83
CA THR A 4 -5.16 -42.43 -35.44
C THR A 4 -4.82 -43.49 -34.38
N SER A 5 -3.73 -44.23 -34.63
CA SER A 5 -3.15 -45.23 -33.73
C SER A 5 -3.14 -44.77 -32.27
N PRO A 6 -3.30 -45.69 -31.29
CA PRO A 6 -3.19 -45.34 -29.89
C PRO A 6 -1.75 -44.90 -29.64
N SER A 7 -1.54 -43.60 -29.39
CA SER A 7 -0.37 -43.15 -28.64
C SER A 7 -0.33 -44.02 -27.38
N SER A 8 0.78 -44.73 -27.16
CA SER A 8 0.97 -45.54 -25.95
C SER A 8 0.52 -44.73 -24.74
N LEU A 9 -0.40 -45.27 -23.94
CA LEU A 9 -0.83 -44.62 -22.71
C LEU A 9 0.42 -44.27 -21.91
N LEU A 10 0.52 -43.03 -21.48
CA LEU A 10 1.61 -42.59 -20.61
C LEU A 10 1.56 -43.37 -19.30
N ASN A 11 2.71 -43.53 -18.66
CA ASN A 11 2.72 -44.11 -17.33
C ASN A 11 2.16 -43.09 -16.31
N TYR A 12 1.80 -43.57 -15.12
CA TYR A 12 1.26 -42.72 -14.05
C TYR A 12 2.20 -41.56 -13.67
N GLU A 13 3.52 -41.79 -13.65
CA GLU A 13 4.51 -40.77 -13.27
C GLU A 13 4.52 -39.60 -14.26
N GLU A 14 4.42 -39.88 -15.56
CA GLU A 14 4.32 -38.89 -16.61
C GLU A 14 3.05 -38.03 -16.46
N TYR A 15 1.90 -38.64 -16.14
CA TYR A 15 0.67 -37.89 -15.91
C TYR A 15 0.75 -36.99 -14.67
N ILE A 16 1.34 -37.46 -13.58
CA ILE A 16 1.57 -36.64 -12.37
C ILE A 16 2.54 -35.49 -12.64
N ASN A 17 3.62 -35.73 -13.38
CA ASN A 17 4.56 -34.67 -13.73
C ASN A 17 3.90 -33.60 -14.60
N ASN A 18 3.08 -34.01 -15.58
CA ASN A 18 2.29 -33.08 -16.38
C ASN A 18 1.29 -32.30 -15.50
N TRP A 19 0.67 -32.96 -14.53
CA TRP A 19 -0.23 -32.30 -13.57
C TRP A 19 0.49 -31.31 -12.65
N GLU A 20 1.68 -31.64 -12.14
CA GLU A 20 2.51 -30.73 -11.34
C GLU A 20 2.87 -29.48 -12.15
N ASN A 21 3.28 -29.66 -13.42
CA ASN A 21 3.58 -28.56 -14.33
C ASN A 21 2.36 -27.67 -14.62
N LEU A 22 1.17 -28.26 -14.83
CA LEU A 22 -0.05 -27.46 -14.99
C LEU A 22 -0.38 -26.67 -13.72
N CYS A 23 -0.24 -27.29 -12.54
CA CYS A 23 -0.44 -26.59 -11.27
C CYS A 23 0.54 -25.41 -11.12
N ASP A 24 1.82 -25.61 -11.43
CA ASP A 24 2.84 -24.57 -11.32
C ASP A 24 2.57 -23.39 -12.27
N ASN A 25 2.23 -23.69 -13.53
CA ASN A 25 1.86 -22.69 -14.53
C ASN A 25 0.61 -21.89 -14.11
N PHE A 26 -0.39 -22.55 -13.51
CA PHE A 26 -1.58 -21.86 -13.02
C PHE A 26 -1.23 -20.80 -11.96
N TYR A 27 -0.42 -21.15 -10.96
CA TYR A 27 -0.06 -20.21 -9.91
C TYR A 27 0.95 -19.14 -10.36
N THR A 28 1.77 -19.43 -11.37
CA THR A 28 2.78 -18.47 -11.86
C THR A 28 2.22 -17.51 -12.91
N GLU A 29 1.39 -17.99 -13.83
CA GLU A 29 0.93 -17.23 -15.00
C GLU A 29 -0.54 -16.76 -14.90
N ASN A 30 -1.30 -17.25 -13.90
CA ASN A 30 -2.73 -16.97 -13.73
C ASN A 30 -3.56 -17.29 -15.00
N ASN A 31 -3.24 -18.40 -15.68
CA ASN A 31 -3.88 -18.82 -16.91
C ASN A 31 -5.29 -19.38 -16.65
N GLU A 32 -6.33 -18.66 -17.10
CA GLU A 32 -7.75 -19.03 -16.90
C GLU A 32 -8.11 -20.41 -17.44
N LEU A 33 -7.50 -20.81 -18.58
CA LEU A 33 -7.76 -22.10 -19.20
C LEU A 33 -7.22 -23.25 -18.33
N ILE A 34 -6.01 -23.09 -17.79
CA ILE A 34 -5.43 -24.06 -16.84
C ILE A 34 -6.24 -24.08 -15.54
N GLY A 35 -6.69 -22.91 -15.06
CA GLY A 35 -7.59 -22.82 -13.91
C GLY A 35 -8.89 -23.62 -14.08
N SER A 36 -9.43 -23.63 -15.30
CA SER A 36 -10.60 -24.44 -15.66
C SER A 36 -10.30 -25.95 -15.59
N VAL A 37 -9.16 -26.38 -16.14
CA VAL A 37 -8.69 -27.79 -16.04
C VAL A 37 -8.53 -28.20 -14.58
N ILE A 38 -7.85 -27.38 -13.77
CA ILE A 38 -7.63 -27.66 -12.35
C ILE A 38 -8.94 -27.79 -11.59
N SER A 39 -9.90 -26.92 -11.89
CA SER A 39 -11.23 -26.96 -11.26
C SER A 39 -11.97 -28.26 -11.60
N LEU A 40 -11.93 -28.70 -12.85
CA LEU A 40 -12.60 -29.95 -13.26
C LEU A 40 -12.00 -31.16 -12.56
N VAL A 41 -10.67 -31.21 -12.45
CA VAL A 41 -9.98 -32.29 -11.74
C VAL A 41 -10.34 -32.24 -10.26
N GLU A 42 -10.32 -31.09 -9.59
CA GLU A 42 -10.63 -30.97 -8.16
C GLU A 42 -12.08 -31.38 -7.82
N PHE A 43 -13.02 -31.07 -8.72
CA PHE A 43 -14.44 -31.37 -8.54
C PHE A 43 -14.88 -32.63 -9.30
N ALA A 44 -13.95 -33.51 -9.66
CA ALA A 44 -14.27 -34.77 -10.31
C ALA A 44 -15.16 -35.65 -9.41
N ILE A 45 -16.14 -36.30 -10.03
CA ILE A 45 -17.06 -37.23 -9.39
C ILE A 45 -16.35 -38.57 -9.20
N ARG A 46 -16.46 -39.11 -7.99
CA ARG A 46 -15.87 -40.40 -7.59
C ARG A 46 -17.00 -41.39 -7.35
N SER A 47 -17.08 -42.44 -8.16
CA SER A 47 -18.12 -43.47 -8.05
C SER A 47 -17.60 -44.79 -8.60
N ASP A 48 -17.89 -45.90 -7.92
CA ASP A 48 -17.62 -47.27 -8.41
C ASP A 48 -16.18 -47.54 -8.85
N GLY A 49 -15.20 -46.93 -8.17
CA GLY A 49 -13.78 -47.09 -8.52
C GLY A 49 -13.33 -46.25 -9.72
N GLU A 50 -14.22 -45.43 -10.29
CA GLU A 50 -13.90 -44.49 -11.36
C GLU A 50 -13.86 -43.04 -10.85
N VAL A 51 -13.08 -42.21 -11.54
CA VAL A 51 -13.02 -40.77 -11.34
C VAL A 51 -13.37 -40.08 -12.65
N LYS A 52 -14.43 -39.28 -12.64
CA LYS A 52 -14.98 -38.64 -13.85
C LYS A 52 -15.10 -37.14 -13.70
N ILE A 53 -14.72 -36.39 -14.73
CA ILE A 53 -14.93 -34.95 -14.75
C ILE A 53 -16.35 -34.60 -15.20
N ASN A 54 -16.89 -33.51 -14.65
CA ASN A 54 -18.21 -33.01 -15.02
C ASN A 54 -18.10 -31.93 -16.10
N TRP A 55 -18.36 -32.30 -17.36
CA TRP A 55 -18.30 -31.38 -18.50
C TRP A 55 -19.39 -30.32 -18.55
N ALA A 56 -20.46 -30.45 -17.74
CA ALA A 56 -21.50 -29.42 -17.67
C ALA A 56 -20.96 -28.04 -17.24
N ILE A 57 -19.75 -28.00 -16.66
CA ILE A 57 -19.02 -26.78 -16.31
C ILE A 57 -18.38 -26.13 -17.56
N ILE A 58 -17.93 -26.91 -18.54
CA ILE A 58 -17.29 -26.43 -19.79
C ILE A 58 -18.30 -26.10 -20.88
N ASP A 59 -19.44 -26.80 -20.96
CA ASP A 59 -20.43 -26.60 -22.03
C ASP A 59 -21.00 -25.16 -22.12
N LYS A 60 -20.69 -24.32 -21.12
CA LYS A 60 -21.02 -22.88 -21.09
C LYS A 60 -19.94 -21.98 -21.73
N ILE A 61 -18.79 -22.54 -22.10
CA ILE A 61 -17.61 -21.84 -22.65
C ILE A 61 -17.64 -21.95 -24.19
N ASN A 62 -18.22 -20.94 -24.86
CA ASN A 62 -18.49 -20.92 -26.31
C ASN A 62 -17.34 -20.38 -27.20
N ASP A 63 -16.10 -20.35 -26.72
CA ASP A 63 -15.00 -19.60 -27.35
C ASP A 63 -13.94 -20.48 -28.08
N GLY A 64 -14.18 -21.78 -28.22
CA GLY A 64 -13.21 -22.72 -28.81
C GLY A 64 -12.12 -23.22 -27.84
N SER A 65 -12.16 -22.85 -26.56
CA SER A 65 -11.25 -23.35 -25.52
C SER A 65 -11.48 -24.83 -25.17
N ALA A 66 -12.65 -25.39 -25.49
CA ALA A 66 -12.99 -26.79 -25.19
C ALA A 66 -11.96 -27.78 -25.75
N ALA A 67 -11.54 -27.62 -27.00
CA ALA A 67 -10.56 -28.53 -27.63
C ALA A 67 -9.19 -28.49 -26.92
N LYS A 68 -8.75 -27.31 -26.47
CA LYS A 68 -7.51 -27.13 -25.71
C LYS A 68 -7.64 -27.74 -24.31
N ILE A 69 -8.79 -27.56 -23.65
CA ILE A 69 -9.05 -28.19 -22.35
C ILE A 69 -9.03 -29.71 -22.47
N THR A 70 -9.68 -30.29 -23.49
CA THR A 70 -9.61 -31.74 -23.77
C THR A 70 -8.17 -32.21 -23.97
N GLN A 71 -7.37 -31.44 -24.72
CA GLN A 71 -5.96 -31.77 -24.92
C GLN A 71 -5.16 -31.77 -23.60
N LEU A 72 -5.36 -30.75 -22.75
CA LEU A 72 -4.70 -30.67 -21.45
C LEU A 72 -5.15 -31.77 -20.50
N LEU A 73 -6.44 -32.11 -20.48
CA LEU A 73 -7.00 -33.21 -19.69
C LEU A 73 -6.39 -34.55 -20.12
N ALA A 74 -6.26 -34.79 -21.42
CA ALA A 74 -5.60 -35.99 -21.93
C ALA A 74 -4.12 -36.08 -21.50
N GLN A 75 -3.40 -34.96 -21.47
CA GLN A 75 -2.00 -34.91 -21.01
C GLN A 75 -1.82 -35.27 -19.54
N ILE A 76 -2.88 -35.16 -18.73
CA ILE A 76 -2.86 -35.52 -17.31
C ILE A 76 -3.68 -36.78 -17.02
N GLY A 77 -4.00 -37.57 -18.04
CA GLY A 77 -4.60 -38.89 -17.88
C GLY A 77 -6.12 -38.89 -17.69
N PHE A 78 -6.82 -37.86 -18.16
CA PHE A 78 -8.28 -37.87 -18.31
C PHE A 78 -8.64 -38.02 -19.79
N ILE A 79 -9.15 -39.20 -20.17
CA ILE A 79 -9.51 -39.56 -21.55
C ILE A 79 -10.99 -39.87 -21.61
N ASN A 80 -11.73 -39.21 -22.50
CA ASN A 80 -13.19 -39.32 -22.57
C ASN A 80 -13.83 -39.15 -21.19
N ASP A 81 -13.33 -38.16 -20.44
CA ASP A 81 -13.91 -37.71 -19.18
C ASP A 81 -13.62 -38.62 -17.98
N VAL A 82 -12.89 -39.72 -18.21
CA VAL A 82 -12.54 -40.71 -17.20
C VAL A 82 -11.04 -40.67 -16.94
N MET A 83 -10.65 -40.71 -15.68
CA MET A 83 -9.25 -40.83 -15.27
C MET A 83 -8.73 -42.24 -15.60
N VAL A 84 -7.56 -42.34 -16.24
CA VAL A 84 -6.92 -43.60 -16.63
C VAL A 84 -6.51 -44.44 -15.41
N TYR A 85 -6.02 -43.79 -14.34
CA TYR A 85 -5.60 -44.45 -13.09
C TYR A 85 -6.30 -43.83 -11.86
N PRO A 86 -7.58 -44.17 -11.63
CA PRO A 86 -8.40 -43.56 -10.56
C PRO A 86 -7.86 -43.78 -9.14
N GLU A 87 -7.12 -44.87 -8.91
CA GLU A 87 -6.50 -45.20 -7.63
C GLU A 87 -5.47 -44.16 -7.14
N TYR A 88 -4.94 -43.34 -8.05
CA TYR A 88 -3.97 -42.29 -7.73
C TYR A 88 -4.57 -40.87 -7.70
N TYR A 89 -5.88 -40.72 -7.72
CA TYR A 89 -6.52 -39.41 -7.69
C TYR A 89 -6.11 -38.56 -6.46
N GLU A 90 -5.94 -39.18 -5.29
CA GLU A 90 -5.48 -38.46 -4.10
C GLU A 90 -4.04 -37.91 -4.26
N SER A 91 -3.19 -38.56 -5.07
CA SER A 91 -1.87 -38.03 -5.43
C SER A 91 -1.97 -36.73 -6.22
N TYR A 92 -2.97 -36.58 -7.11
CA TYR A 92 -3.20 -35.32 -7.84
C TYR A 92 -3.55 -34.20 -6.86
N LEU A 93 -4.45 -34.47 -5.91
CA LEU A 93 -4.82 -33.48 -4.89
C LEU A 93 -3.63 -33.13 -3.98
N ALA A 94 -2.84 -34.12 -3.58
CA ALA A 94 -1.63 -33.90 -2.80
C ALA A 94 -0.59 -33.06 -3.55
N THR A 95 -0.32 -33.36 -4.82
CA THR A 95 0.58 -32.60 -5.68
C THR A 95 0.11 -31.16 -5.84
N LYS A 96 -1.17 -30.92 -6.13
CA LYS A 96 -1.73 -29.55 -6.21
C LYS A 96 -1.53 -28.79 -4.89
N ARG A 97 -1.81 -29.42 -3.75
CA ARG A 97 -1.62 -28.79 -2.42
C ARG A 97 -0.15 -28.48 -2.15
N LYS A 98 0.76 -29.37 -2.52
CA LYS A 98 2.22 -29.17 -2.41
C LYS A 98 2.66 -27.97 -3.25
N VAL A 99 2.34 -27.96 -4.54
CA VAL A 99 2.67 -26.85 -5.46
C VAL A 99 2.11 -25.53 -4.95
N ARG A 100 0.83 -25.52 -4.53
CA ARG A 100 0.21 -24.33 -3.92
C ARG A 100 0.98 -23.85 -2.69
N SER A 101 1.30 -24.77 -1.77
CA SER A 101 2.06 -24.46 -0.55
C SER A 101 3.42 -23.85 -0.89
N ASP A 102 4.15 -24.47 -1.82
CA ASP A 102 5.50 -24.03 -2.20
C ASP A 102 5.46 -22.67 -2.91
N TRP A 103 4.45 -22.44 -3.76
CA TRP A 103 4.19 -21.14 -4.35
C TRP A 103 3.89 -20.07 -3.29
N HIS A 104 3.01 -20.34 -2.32
CA HIS A 104 2.70 -19.38 -1.23
C HIS A 104 3.94 -19.07 -0.39
N LYS A 105 4.79 -20.06 -0.09
CA LYS A 105 6.05 -19.86 0.62
C LYS A 105 7.00 -18.97 -0.18
N LYS A 106 7.18 -19.26 -1.47
CA LYS A 106 8.02 -18.47 -2.37
C LYS A 106 7.51 -17.03 -2.47
N LYS A 107 6.21 -16.84 -2.66
CA LYS A 107 5.57 -15.51 -2.71
C LYS A 107 5.72 -14.75 -1.42
N ALA A 108 5.52 -15.39 -0.27
CA ALA A 108 5.75 -14.76 1.03
C ALA A 108 7.20 -14.31 1.19
N ALA A 109 8.17 -15.13 0.76
CA ALA A 109 9.59 -14.77 0.78
C ALA A 109 9.93 -13.60 -0.16
N GLU A 110 9.38 -13.59 -1.38
CA GLU A 110 9.52 -12.49 -2.34
C GLU A 110 8.95 -11.17 -1.77
N LEU A 111 7.76 -11.22 -1.15
CA LEU A 111 7.13 -10.05 -0.54
C LEU A 111 7.92 -9.53 0.66
N LEU A 112 8.45 -10.43 1.49
CA LEU A 112 9.29 -10.05 2.62
C LEU A 112 10.60 -9.39 2.14
N GLN A 113 11.24 -9.96 1.12
CA GLN A 113 12.45 -9.37 0.52
C GLN A 113 12.16 -8.00 -0.08
N GLU A 114 11.02 -7.83 -0.75
CA GLU A 114 10.61 -6.52 -1.27
C GLU A 114 10.33 -5.54 -0.13
N PHE A 115 9.61 -5.96 0.92
CA PHE A 115 9.33 -5.14 2.08
C PHE A 115 10.63 -4.65 2.73
N ASP A 116 11.58 -5.56 2.98
CA ASP A 116 12.90 -5.21 3.51
C ASP A 116 13.63 -4.21 2.61
N ARG A 117 13.59 -4.40 1.29
CA ARG A 117 14.18 -3.43 0.34
C ARG A 117 13.54 -2.05 0.46
N LEU A 118 12.22 -1.98 0.62
CA LEU A 118 11.50 -0.71 0.78
C LEU A 118 11.83 0.00 2.10
N LEU A 119 12.00 -0.77 3.18
CA LEU A 119 12.39 -0.23 4.50
C LEU A 119 13.77 0.45 4.47
N HIS A 120 14.68 -0.04 3.64
CA HIS A 120 16.02 0.54 3.48
C HIS A 120 16.10 1.61 2.37
N SER A 121 14.95 2.06 1.84
CA SER A 121 14.93 3.12 0.83
C SER A 121 15.41 4.47 1.39
N THR A 122 16.04 5.27 0.55
CA THR A 122 16.57 6.58 0.95
C THR A 122 15.41 7.55 1.18
N ILE A 123 15.36 8.12 2.39
CA ILE A 123 14.34 9.11 2.77
C ILE A 123 14.40 10.30 1.82
N ALA A 124 13.34 10.47 1.03
CA ALA A 124 13.18 11.64 0.19
C ALA A 124 12.87 12.88 1.05
N GLN A 125 13.53 14.00 0.75
CA GLN A 125 13.21 15.28 1.40
C GLN A 125 12.01 15.95 0.71
N TYR A 126 10.80 15.48 0.98
CA TYR A 126 9.59 16.14 0.47
C TYR A 126 9.33 17.46 1.17
N THR A 127 8.88 18.45 0.39
CA THR A 127 8.34 19.71 0.93
C THR A 127 6.93 19.49 1.50
N PRO A 128 6.44 20.35 2.41
CA PRO A 128 5.11 20.20 2.99
C PRO A 128 3.96 20.09 1.96
N LEU A 129 4.06 20.81 0.85
CA LEU A 129 3.07 20.73 -0.24
C LEU A 129 3.07 19.36 -0.92
N HIS A 130 4.26 18.80 -1.17
CA HIS A 130 4.37 17.47 -1.76
C HIS A 130 3.84 16.40 -0.81
N ARG A 131 4.14 16.48 0.49
CA ARG A 131 3.61 15.53 1.48
C ARG A 131 2.08 15.51 1.51
N ARG A 132 1.47 16.70 1.46
CA ARG A 132 0.01 16.84 1.38
C ARG A 132 -0.56 16.19 0.11
N SER A 133 0.09 16.42 -1.04
CA SER A 133 -0.32 15.83 -2.32
C SER A 133 -0.24 14.30 -2.29
N GLU A 134 0.90 13.75 -1.88
CA GLU A 134 1.12 12.29 -1.81
C GLU A 134 0.16 11.61 -0.83
N LEU A 135 -0.06 12.19 0.35
CA LEU A 135 -1.05 11.67 1.29
C LEU A 135 -2.47 11.70 0.70
N GLN A 136 -2.86 12.79 0.02
CA GLN A 136 -4.16 12.87 -0.62
C GLN A 136 -4.34 11.82 -1.72
N THR A 137 -3.32 11.59 -2.55
CA THR A 137 -3.31 10.54 -3.58
C THR A 137 -3.47 9.17 -2.95
N PHE A 138 -2.68 8.85 -1.93
CA PHE A 138 -2.77 7.59 -1.20
C PHE A 138 -4.17 7.36 -0.63
N LEU A 139 -4.73 8.35 0.07
CA LEU A 139 -6.08 8.25 0.65
C LEU A 139 -7.14 8.05 -0.43
N ASN A 140 -7.05 8.76 -1.56
CA ASN A 140 -8.01 8.61 -2.65
C ASN A 140 -7.96 7.23 -3.30
N GLN A 141 -6.76 6.65 -3.43
CA GLN A 141 -6.54 5.33 -4.02
C GLN A 141 -7.06 4.21 -3.12
N TYR A 142 -6.83 4.30 -1.80
CA TYR A 142 -7.08 3.19 -0.88
C TYR A 142 -8.29 3.37 0.07
N LYS A 143 -9.01 4.49 0.03
CA LYS A 143 -10.20 4.72 0.90
C LYS A 143 -11.30 3.66 0.79
N SER A 144 -11.42 2.98 -0.34
CA SER A 144 -12.42 1.92 -0.58
C SER A 144 -11.86 0.51 -0.38
N SER A 145 -10.57 0.38 -0.05
CA SER A 145 -9.97 -0.92 0.26
C SER A 145 -10.28 -1.30 1.70
N VAL A 146 -10.97 -2.44 1.85
CA VAL A 146 -11.31 -3.01 3.17
C VAL A 146 -10.04 -3.29 3.98
N GLY A 147 -8.99 -3.81 3.34
CA GLY A 147 -7.70 -4.10 3.97
C GLY A 147 -6.92 -2.85 4.39
N ALA A 148 -7.08 -1.73 3.67
CA ALA A 148 -6.37 -0.48 3.96
C ALA A 148 -7.01 0.36 5.08
N SER A 149 -8.31 0.20 5.32
CA SER A 149 -9.08 1.04 6.25
C SER A 149 -8.53 1.03 7.70
N PRO A 150 -8.17 -0.13 8.30
CA PRO A 150 -7.50 -0.18 9.61
C PRO A 150 -6.18 0.61 9.66
N PHE A 151 -5.37 0.50 8.61
CA PHE A 151 -4.09 1.19 8.49
C PHE A 151 -4.27 2.71 8.39
N ILE A 152 -5.19 3.16 7.51
CA ILE A 152 -5.52 4.59 7.35
C ILE A 152 -6.00 5.18 8.67
N LYS A 153 -6.86 4.46 9.41
CA LYS A 153 -7.33 4.90 10.73
C LYS A 153 -6.20 4.97 11.76
N GLY A 154 -5.29 4.00 11.74
CA GLY A 154 -4.09 4.01 12.59
C GLY A 154 -3.21 5.22 12.31
N LEU A 155 -2.89 5.47 11.04
CA LEU A 155 -2.10 6.62 10.62
C LEU A 155 -2.74 7.96 11.03
N TRP A 156 -4.06 8.09 10.82
CA TRP A 156 -4.80 9.28 11.25
C TRP A 156 -4.69 9.51 12.76
N ARG A 157 -4.92 8.47 13.57
CA ARG A 157 -4.83 8.55 15.04
C ARG A 157 -3.42 8.88 15.50
N THR A 158 -2.40 8.30 14.87
CA THR A 158 -0.99 8.58 15.15
C THR A 158 -0.66 10.06 14.92
N LEU A 159 -1.07 10.61 13.76
CA LEU A 159 -0.88 12.02 13.45
C LEU A 159 -1.70 12.92 14.40
N GLN A 160 -2.94 12.56 14.68
CA GLN A 160 -3.80 13.33 15.59
C GLN A 160 -3.24 13.37 17.01
N LEU A 161 -2.76 12.23 17.54
CA LEU A 161 -2.16 12.16 18.87
C LEU A 161 -0.86 12.95 18.95
N GLN A 162 -0.09 13.09 17.86
CA GLN A 162 1.16 13.84 17.92
C GLN A 162 0.97 15.33 18.19
N VAL A 163 -0.17 15.88 17.75
CA VAL A 163 -0.43 17.32 17.79
C VAL A 163 -0.31 17.88 19.20
N ASN A 164 0.50 18.92 19.39
CA ASN A 164 0.79 19.56 20.67
C ASN A 164 1.49 18.66 21.72
N HIS A 165 1.96 17.47 21.36
CA HIS A 165 2.78 16.63 22.24
C HIS A 165 4.27 16.79 21.93
N GLU A 166 5.07 16.93 22.99
CA GLU A 166 6.54 17.04 22.90
C GLU A 166 7.20 15.68 22.65
N ASN A 167 6.63 14.62 23.22
CA ASN A 167 7.04 13.25 22.99
C ASN A 167 6.60 12.76 21.61
N LEU A 168 7.46 12.00 20.93
CA LEU A 168 7.13 11.34 19.68
C LEU A 168 6.12 10.23 19.92
N VAL A 169 5.09 10.20 19.09
CA VAL A 169 4.15 9.08 19.03
C VAL A 169 4.83 7.88 18.40
N SER A 170 4.71 6.73 19.05
CA SER A 170 5.06 5.42 18.53
C SER A 170 3.81 4.67 18.09
N TRP A 171 3.88 4.04 16.92
CA TRP A 171 2.83 3.21 16.36
C TRP A 171 3.36 1.81 16.09
N THR A 172 2.93 0.84 16.89
CA THR A 172 3.49 -0.52 16.89
C THR A 172 2.50 -1.52 16.29
N PHE A 173 2.94 -2.30 15.29
CA PHE A 173 2.14 -3.35 14.66
C PHE A 173 3.00 -4.38 13.91
N LEU A 174 2.40 -5.49 13.51
CA LEU A 174 3.07 -6.59 12.80
C LEU A 174 3.31 -6.23 11.33
N ASP A 175 4.45 -6.61 10.78
CA ASP A 175 4.77 -6.40 9.36
C ASP A 175 3.80 -7.11 8.40
N ASP A 176 3.10 -8.13 8.87
CA ASP A 176 2.01 -8.85 8.18
C ASP A 176 0.92 -7.94 7.62
N ILE A 177 0.70 -6.77 8.24
CA ILE A 177 -0.25 -5.79 7.71
C ILE A 177 0.15 -5.30 6.32
N PHE A 178 1.43 -5.32 5.97
CA PHE A 178 1.88 -5.00 4.63
C PHE A 178 1.90 -6.22 3.72
N THR A 179 2.41 -7.36 4.19
CA THR A 179 2.66 -8.54 3.36
C THR A 179 1.40 -9.37 3.06
N GLN A 180 0.34 -9.27 3.87
CA GLN A 180 -0.94 -9.94 3.62
C GLN A 180 -1.87 -9.14 2.69
N ASN A 181 -1.57 -7.87 2.43
CA ASN A 181 -2.30 -7.03 1.49
C ASN A 181 -1.66 -7.11 0.09
N GLU A 182 -2.29 -6.46 -0.89
CA GLU A 182 -1.74 -6.38 -2.25
C GLU A 182 -0.34 -5.73 -2.26
N PRO A 183 0.61 -6.21 -3.10
CA PRO A 183 1.98 -5.70 -3.13
C PRO A 183 2.06 -4.18 -3.36
N ASP A 184 1.12 -3.63 -4.13
CA ASP A 184 1.06 -2.20 -4.40
C ASP A 184 0.66 -1.39 -3.15
N PHE A 185 -0.23 -1.94 -2.31
CA PHE A 185 -0.57 -1.31 -1.03
C PHE A 185 0.65 -1.28 -0.10
N MET A 186 1.43 -2.36 -0.03
CA MET A 186 2.68 -2.39 0.72
C MET A 186 3.65 -1.30 0.23
N ARG A 187 3.92 -1.26 -1.08
CA ARG A 187 4.82 -0.24 -1.69
C ARG A 187 4.36 1.18 -1.36
N ALA A 188 3.08 1.46 -1.57
CA ALA A 188 2.52 2.78 -1.34
C ALA A 188 2.55 3.18 0.15
N SER A 189 2.24 2.24 1.04
CA SER A 189 2.21 2.49 2.48
C SER A 189 3.61 2.70 3.07
N VAL A 190 4.59 1.87 2.69
CA VAL A 190 5.97 2.04 3.15
C VAL A 190 6.56 3.33 2.59
N ASN A 191 6.31 3.65 1.32
CA ASN A 191 6.71 4.93 0.73
C ASN A 191 6.08 6.12 1.48
N LEU A 192 4.79 6.03 1.81
CA LEU A 192 4.10 7.06 2.58
C LEU A 192 4.74 7.25 3.97
N LEU A 193 5.01 6.17 4.69
CA LEU A 193 5.60 6.25 6.02
C LEU A 193 7.03 6.81 5.96
N ILE A 194 7.91 6.18 5.19
CA ILE A 194 9.35 6.50 5.20
C ILE A 194 9.64 7.76 4.40
N ASN A 195 9.28 7.77 3.11
CA ASN A 195 9.72 8.82 2.22
C ASN A 195 8.87 10.08 2.40
N VAL A 196 7.54 9.94 2.41
CA VAL A 196 6.64 11.09 2.45
C VAL A 196 6.58 11.70 3.85
N LEU A 197 6.32 10.89 4.87
CA LEU A 197 6.10 11.37 6.23
C LEU A 197 7.37 11.33 7.11
N GLY A 198 8.43 10.69 6.66
CA GLY A 198 9.71 10.64 7.38
C GLY A 198 9.67 9.81 8.66
N PHE A 199 8.78 8.82 8.74
CA PHE A 199 8.77 7.91 9.89
C PHE A 199 10.09 7.15 9.96
N THR A 200 10.56 6.96 11.18
CA THR A 200 11.62 6.00 11.50
C THR A 200 11.00 4.75 12.12
N HIS A 201 11.75 3.66 12.20
CA HIS A 201 11.21 2.43 12.79
C HIS A 201 12.27 1.60 13.51
N THR A 202 11.84 0.83 14.50
CA THR A 202 12.63 -0.18 15.21
C THR A 202 11.90 -1.50 15.20
N ILE A 203 12.65 -2.61 15.16
CA ILE A 203 12.10 -3.96 15.22
C ILE A 203 12.24 -4.47 16.66
N GLN A 204 11.15 -4.98 17.22
CA GLN A 204 11.21 -5.82 18.41
C GLN A 204 11.32 -7.26 17.92
N VAL A 205 12.50 -7.86 18.11
CA VAL A 205 12.69 -9.27 17.81
C VAL A 205 11.98 -10.04 18.92
N ALA A 206 10.80 -10.58 18.63
CA ALA A 206 10.20 -11.60 19.48
C ALA A 206 11.12 -12.83 19.46
N ASP A 207 11.30 -13.45 20.63
CA ASP A 207 12.23 -14.54 20.96
C ASP A 207 12.60 -15.50 19.81
N GLU A 208 13.81 -16.08 19.92
CA GLU A 208 14.62 -16.95 19.02
C GLU A 208 13.92 -18.04 18.19
N SER A 209 12.60 -18.17 18.28
CA SER A 209 11.71 -19.10 17.60
C SER A 209 11.60 -18.95 16.07
N GLY A 210 12.15 -17.90 15.46
CA GLY A 210 12.32 -17.80 14.00
C GLY A 210 11.02 -17.81 13.16
N GLN A 211 9.86 -17.61 13.77
CA GLN A 211 8.55 -17.53 13.10
C GLN A 211 7.84 -16.23 13.51
N GLN A 212 7.08 -15.53 12.66
CA GLN A 212 7.15 -15.31 11.21
C GLN A 212 6.61 -13.90 10.88
N ALA A 213 6.46 -13.04 11.91
CA ALA A 213 5.96 -11.68 11.78
C ALA A 213 6.73 -10.79 12.76
N SER A 214 7.58 -9.91 12.23
CA SER A 214 8.30 -8.94 13.06
C SER A 214 7.35 -7.88 13.58
N LEU A 215 7.39 -7.64 14.90
CA LEU A 215 6.67 -6.54 15.52
C LEU A 215 7.50 -5.27 15.34
N ARG A 216 6.95 -4.28 14.63
CA ARG A 216 7.65 -3.05 14.28
C ARG A 216 7.01 -1.85 14.94
N THR A 217 7.84 -1.03 15.58
CA THR A 217 7.44 0.27 16.12
C THR A 217 7.88 1.37 15.17
N TRP A 218 6.90 2.15 14.70
CA TRP A 218 7.10 3.30 13.83
C TRP A 218 7.02 4.59 14.65
N TYR A 219 7.97 5.50 14.47
CA TYR A 219 7.99 6.81 15.13
C TYR A 219 7.80 7.91 14.12
N LEU A 220 6.97 8.90 14.44
CA LEU A 220 6.80 10.06 13.56
C LEU A 220 8.11 10.84 13.44
N ASN A 221 8.31 11.50 12.30
CA ASN A 221 9.40 12.45 12.09
C ASN A 221 9.42 13.56 13.16
N ASN A 222 10.56 13.70 13.84
CA ASN A 222 10.77 14.69 14.90
C ASN A 222 10.83 16.15 14.42
N THR A 223 10.90 16.38 13.10
CA THR A 223 10.91 17.70 12.48
C THR A 223 9.53 18.15 11.96
N LEU A 224 8.54 17.25 11.88
CA LEU A 224 7.20 17.62 11.43
C LEU A 224 6.55 18.57 12.44
N SER A 225 6.21 19.77 11.99
CA SER A 225 5.60 20.79 12.85
C SER A 225 4.12 20.51 13.13
N ASP A 226 3.61 20.99 14.26
CA ASP A 226 2.18 20.85 14.60
C ASP A 226 1.25 21.47 13.55
N HIS A 227 1.65 22.58 12.94
CA HIS A 227 0.87 23.21 11.87
C HIS A 227 0.75 22.27 10.66
N GLU A 228 1.85 21.64 10.28
CA GLU A 228 1.87 20.69 9.18
C GLU A 228 1.06 19.45 9.49
N ILE A 229 1.25 18.85 10.67
CA ILE A 229 0.49 17.67 11.11
C ILE A 229 -1.02 17.99 11.09
N LYS A 230 -1.44 19.15 11.61
CA LYS A 230 -2.84 19.62 11.54
C LYS A 230 -3.34 19.76 10.09
N SER A 231 -2.49 20.18 9.16
CA SER A 231 -2.82 20.26 7.73
C SER A 231 -3.04 18.88 7.10
N LEU A 232 -2.20 17.90 7.45
CA LEU A 232 -2.30 16.52 6.99
C LEU A 232 -3.52 15.81 7.57
N VAL A 233 -3.79 15.97 8.87
CA VAL A 233 -4.96 15.38 9.56
C VAL A 233 -6.28 15.81 8.89
N LYS A 234 -6.35 17.04 8.36
CA LYS A 234 -7.54 17.54 7.64
C LYS A 234 -7.85 16.81 6.32
N LEU A 235 -6.89 16.07 5.76
CA LEU A 235 -7.08 15.31 4.51
C LEU A 235 -7.82 13.99 4.72
N PHE A 236 -7.79 13.47 5.95
CA PHE A 236 -8.41 12.18 6.23
C PHE A 236 -9.94 12.28 6.13
N PRO A 237 -10.62 11.21 5.67
CA PRO A 237 -12.08 11.17 5.59
C PRO A 237 -12.71 11.49 6.96
N LYS A 238 -13.68 12.40 6.98
CA LYS A 238 -14.30 12.92 8.22
C LYS A 238 -15.42 12.05 8.79
N ASP A 239 -15.99 11.13 8.01
CA ASP A 239 -17.26 10.46 8.35
C ASP A 239 -17.25 8.94 8.07
N ASN A 240 -17.78 8.16 9.03
CA ASN A 240 -18.36 6.80 8.98
C ASN A 240 -17.52 5.61 8.47
N ILE A 241 -16.61 5.79 7.51
CA ILE A 241 -15.85 4.68 6.91
C ILE A 241 -14.87 4.08 7.93
N THR A 242 -14.32 4.91 8.81
CA THR A 242 -13.38 4.48 9.84
C THR A 242 -14.03 4.20 11.18
N ASP A 243 -15.24 4.69 11.47
CA ASP A 243 -15.79 4.64 12.84
C ASP A 243 -15.95 3.22 13.38
N ASN A 244 -16.43 2.29 12.54
CA ASN A 244 -16.62 0.88 12.91
C ASN A 244 -15.36 0.02 12.75
N VAL A 245 -14.28 0.56 12.18
CA VAL A 245 -13.05 -0.20 11.92
C VAL A 245 -12.07 -0.01 13.07
N ARG A 246 -11.48 -1.09 13.57
CA ARG A 246 -10.40 -0.98 14.57
C ARG A 246 -9.14 -0.44 13.89
N ALA A 247 -8.50 0.56 14.48
CA ALA A 247 -7.22 1.05 14.00
C ALA A 247 -6.16 -0.06 14.13
N THR A 248 -5.30 -0.17 13.14
CA THR A 248 -4.17 -1.10 13.17
C THR A 248 -3.23 -0.76 14.34
N GLY A 249 -2.76 -1.79 15.05
CA GLY A 249 -1.69 -1.66 16.03
C GLY A 249 -2.06 -0.97 17.34
N THR A 250 -1.02 -0.66 18.10
CA THR A 250 -1.07 0.11 19.35
C THR A 250 -0.36 1.44 19.14
N ILE A 251 -0.93 2.52 19.68
CA ILE A 251 -0.40 3.88 19.54
C ILE A 251 -0.15 4.42 20.94
N ASP A 252 1.10 4.79 21.21
CA ASP A 252 1.56 5.25 22.52
C ASP A 252 2.48 6.49 22.37
N LEU A 253 2.68 7.22 23.46
CA LEU A 253 3.72 8.25 23.54
C LEU A 253 5.03 7.60 23.96
N SER A 254 6.07 7.78 23.15
CA SER A 254 7.41 7.27 23.46
C SER A 254 8.18 8.22 24.37
N SER A 255 9.31 7.77 24.91
CA SER A 255 10.25 8.63 25.64
C SER A 255 11.06 9.57 24.73
N GLN A 256 10.99 9.41 23.41
CA GLN A 256 11.74 10.25 22.47
C GLN A 256 11.10 11.63 22.34
N LEU A 257 11.93 12.67 22.23
CA LEU A 257 11.47 14.06 22.13
C LEU A 257 11.50 14.57 20.68
N ARG A 258 10.56 15.46 20.37
CA ARG A 258 10.55 16.25 19.14
C ARG A 258 11.55 17.39 19.21
N SER A 259 11.92 17.91 18.04
CA SER A 259 12.63 19.18 17.97
C SER A 259 11.76 20.29 18.59
N SER A 260 12.35 21.14 19.42
CA SER A 260 11.67 22.26 20.08
C SER A 260 11.05 23.25 19.07
N GLU A 261 11.62 23.35 17.87
CA GLU A 261 11.09 24.16 16.76
C GLU A 261 9.78 23.60 16.19
N ALA A 262 9.62 22.27 16.18
CA ALA A 262 8.45 21.60 15.62
C ALA A 262 7.18 21.83 16.47
N VAL A 263 7.34 21.95 17.79
CA VAL A 263 6.25 22.18 18.75
C VAL A 263 5.84 23.66 18.81
N ASN A 264 6.82 24.57 18.76
CA ASN A 264 6.61 26.00 19.05
C ASN A 264 6.19 26.89 17.86
N ASN A 265 6.14 26.35 16.64
CA ASN A 265 5.76 27.11 15.44
C ASN A 265 4.30 27.63 15.44
N SER A 266 3.48 27.27 16.44
CA SER A 266 2.16 27.92 16.64
C SER A 266 2.25 29.33 17.23
N LYS A 267 3.33 29.67 17.96
CA LYS A 267 3.47 30.98 18.64
C LYS A 267 4.33 31.98 17.86
N SER A 268 5.29 31.51 17.07
CA SER A 268 6.26 32.36 16.35
C SER A 268 5.68 33.04 15.09
N THR A 269 4.91 32.32 14.29
CA THR A 269 4.45 32.83 12.98
C THR A 269 3.38 33.92 13.10
N ILE A 270 2.55 33.90 14.15
CA ILE A 270 1.55 34.95 14.39
C ILE A 270 2.23 36.28 14.79
N ALA A 271 3.28 36.23 15.61
CA ALA A 271 4.04 37.43 15.96
C ALA A 271 4.74 38.05 14.73
N HIS A 272 5.26 37.21 13.83
CA HIS A 272 5.88 37.68 12.59
C HIS A 272 4.86 38.22 11.56
N LEU A 273 3.70 37.58 11.42
CA LEU A 273 2.63 38.03 10.51
C LEU A 273 1.90 39.27 11.00
N ILE A 274 1.80 39.52 12.32
CA ILE A 274 1.27 40.78 12.86
C ILE A 274 2.29 41.92 12.64
N SER A 275 3.59 41.64 12.61
CA SER A 275 4.62 42.67 12.38
C SER A 275 4.76 43.14 10.93
N LEU A 276 4.35 42.31 9.96
CA LEU A 276 4.43 42.60 8.51
C LEU A 276 3.51 43.74 8.06
N PRO A 277 2.20 43.76 8.37
CA PRO A 277 1.33 44.88 8.01
C PRO A 277 1.72 46.15 8.77
N ILE A 278 2.23 46.05 10.01
CA ILE A 278 2.68 47.22 10.78
C ILE A 278 3.90 47.88 10.11
N LYS A 279 4.86 47.10 9.60
CA LYS A 279 6.04 47.61 8.86
C LYS A 279 5.68 48.24 7.53
N ILE A 280 4.72 47.66 6.79
CA ILE A 280 4.23 48.23 5.53
C ILE A 280 3.48 49.54 5.80
N VAL A 281 2.62 49.58 6.82
CA VAL A 281 1.90 50.80 7.22
C VAL A 281 2.86 51.90 7.68
N THR A 282 3.90 51.58 8.47
CA THR A 282 4.92 52.58 8.86
C THR A 282 5.76 53.05 7.67
N PHE A 283 6.08 52.17 6.72
CA PHE A 283 6.77 52.56 5.49
C PHE A 283 5.91 53.49 4.62
N CYS A 284 4.62 53.19 4.45
CA CYS A 284 3.66 54.03 3.72
C CYS A 284 3.45 55.39 4.42
N LEU A 285 3.35 55.42 5.75
CA LEU A 285 3.24 56.67 6.52
C LEU A 285 4.49 57.55 6.40
N ASN A 286 5.68 56.95 6.45
CA ASN A 286 6.93 57.69 6.29
C ASN A 286 7.12 58.24 4.88
N THR A 287 6.71 57.50 3.85
CA THR A 287 6.73 57.99 2.46
C THR A 287 5.71 59.12 2.25
N LEU A 288 4.49 59.00 2.80
CA LEU A 288 3.50 60.08 2.74
C LEU A 288 4.01 61.36 3.42
N ARG A 289 4.64 61.22 4.60
CA ARG A 289 5.21 62.36 5.34
C ARG A 289 6.31 63.07 4.55
N SER A 290 7.17 62.32 3.86
CA SER A 290 8.20 62.87 2.98
C SER A 290 7.59 63.60 1.77
N CYS A 291 6.54 63.05 1.15
CA CYS A 291 5.84 63.72 0.06
C CYS A 291 5.16 65.03 0.51
N VAL A 292 4.52 65.03 1.68
CA VAL A 292 3.89 66.23 2.25
C VAL A 292 4.93 67.32 2.51
N ASN A 293 6.06 66.96 3.14
CA ASN A 293 7.15 67.91 3.39
C ASN A 293 7.76 68.46 2.09
N PHE A 294 7.86 67.64 1.05
CA PHE A 294 8.33 68.08 -0.27
C PHE A 294 7.36 69.08 -0.92
N CYS A 295 6.05 68.79 -0.89
CA CYS A 295 5.02 69.69 -1.41
C CYS A 295 4.99 71.03 -0.66
N PHE A 296 5.08 71.01 0.68
CA PHE A 296 5.16 72.25 1.48
C PHE A 296 6.47 73.01 1.24
N GLY A 297 7.58 72.30 1.01
CA GLY A 297 8.86 72.89 0.61
C GLY A 297 8.75 73.68 -0.69
N ILE A 298 8.15 73.10 -1.73
CA ILE A 298 7.92 73.76 -3.03
C ILE A 298 6.99 74.97 -2.90
N PHE A 299 5.90 74.86 -2.14
CA PHE A 299 5.00 76.00 -1.90
C PHE A 299 5.67 77.14 -1.14
N SER A 300 6.53 76.84 -0.16
CA SER A 300 7.28 77.86 0.58
C SER A 300 8.33 78.57 -0.29
N TRP A 301 8.94 77.84 -1.24
CA TRP A 301 9.91 78.41 -2.18
C TRP A 301 9.24 79.33 -3.20
N ARG A 302 8.07 78.95 -3.71
CA ARG A 302 7.31 79.76 -4.67
C ARG A 302 6.82 81.08 -4.05
N LYS A 303 6.36 81.05 -2.80
CA LYS A 303 5.89 82.24 -2.08
C LYS A 303 7.02 83.23 -1.74
N LYS A 304 8.27 82.77 -1.67
CA LYS A 304 9.44 83.63 -1.39
C LYS A 304 9.92 84.40 -2.62
N ASN A 305 9.66 83.88 -3.82
CA ASN A 305 10.07 84.50 -5.08
C ASN A 305 9.04 85.50 -5.65
N GLU A 306 7.82 85.55 -5.11
CA GLU A 306 6.79 86.55 -5.48
C GLU A 306 6.96 87.90 -4.76
N PHE A 307 7.91 88.03 -3.82
CA PHE A 307 8.19 89.26 -3.07
C PHE A 307 9.51 89.95 -3.50
N GLN A 308 10.10 89.58 -4.64
CA GLN A 308 11.34 90.16 -5.16
C GLN A 308 11.21 90.83 -6.54
N THR A 309 9.99 91.16 -6.96
CA THR A 309 9.74 92.05 -8.12
C THR A 309 9.17 93.39 -7.66
#